data_AF-A0A314XW88-F1
#
_entry.id   AF-A0A314XW88-F1
#
_cell.length_a   1.000
_cell.length_b   1.000
_cell.length_c   1.000
_cell.angle_alpha   90.00
_cell.angle_beta   90.00
_cell.angle_gamma   90.00
#
_symmetry.space_group_name_H-M   'P 1'
#
loop_
_entity.id
_entity.type
_entity.pdbx_description
1 polymer ?
#
loop_
_entity_poly.entity_id
_entity_poly.type
_entity_poly.pdbx_seq_one_letter_code
_entity_poly.pdbx_strand_id
1 'polypeptide(L)'
;MDRTTLLMDTSGIICYYNLQLLRNTVIPEAPMFKPEYPPQEPEPGVVALDEDGKPEDRVEVALKCLPQYDPASCWNGDSTPSFRYWKILDYAYANRCKIATPPVVAEHIISIIEEFSNKKPPTTFVDFFQP
;
A
#
# COMPACT_ATOMS: atom_id res chain seq x y z
N MET A 1 -41.21 -21.34 0.97
CA MET A 1 -40.21 -22.12 1.74
C MET A 1 -38.90 -21.97 1.02
N ASP A 2 -38.13 -20.98 1.46
CA ASP A 2 -36.88 -20.55 0.85
C ASP A 2 -35.78 -21.56 1.19
N ARG A 3 -35.23 -22.25 0.17
CA ARG A 3 -34.08 -23.13 0.34
C ARG A 3 -32.84 -22.38 -0.09
N THR A 4 -32.29 -21.60 0.83
CA THR A 4 -30.93 -21.06 0.75
C THR A 4 -29.96 -22.24 0.89
N THR A 5 -29.52 -22.82 -0.25
CA THR A 5 -28.48 -23.86 -0.23
C THR A 5 -27.14 -23.18 0.02
N LEU A 6 -26.65 -23.29 1.25
CA LEU A 6 -25.30 -22.92 1.65
C LEU A 6 -24.32 -23.94 1.05
N LEU A 7 -23.56 -23.55 0.03
CA LEU A 7 -22.36 -24.27 -0.37
C LEU A 7 -21.17 -23.43 0.04
N MET A 8 -20.43 -23.94 1.03
CA MET A 8 -19.15 -23.38 1.45
C MET A 8 -18.09 -23.69 0.41
N ASP A 9 -17.50 -22.66 -0.19
CA ASP A 9 -16.19 -22.79 -0.81
C ASP A 9 -15.12 -22.77 0.28
N THR A 10 -14.06 -23.55 0.07
CA THR A 10 -12.83 -23.67 0.87
C THR A 10 -12.15 -22.35 1.23
N SER A 11 -12.55 -21.24 0.63
CA SER A 11 -12.00 -19.90 0.84
C SER A 11 -12.72 -19.07 1.93
N GLY A 12 -13.79 -19.58 2.55
CA GLY A 12 -14.45 -18.92 3.69
C GLY A 12 -15.16 -17.58 3.39
N ILE A 13 -15.13 -17.12 2.13
CA ILE A 13 -15.92 -15.98 1.68
C ILE A 13 -17.35 -16.48 1.47
N ILE A 14 -18.29 -16.03 2.30
CA ILE A 14 -19.72 -16.12 2.01
C ILE A 14 -19.99 -15.14 0.87
N CYS A 15 -19.62 -15.52 -0.36
CA CYS A 15 -20.30 -15.00 -1.53
C CYS A 15 -21.70 -15.58 -1.42
N TYR A 16 -22.67 -14.76 -0.98
CA TYR A 16 -24.06 -15.04 -1.29
C TYR A 16 -24.16 -15.04 -2.82
N TYR A 17 -23.88 -16.20 -3.44
CA TYR A 17 -24.24 -16.45 -4.81
C TYR A 17 -25.76 -16.40 -4.81
N ASN A 18 -26.29 -15.21 -5.06
CA ASN A 18 -27.70 -15.00 -5.24
C ASN A 18 -28.03 -15.69 -6.56
N LEU A 19 -28.26 -16.99 -6.50
CA LEU A 19 -28.43 -17.86 -7.65
C LEU A 19 -29.63 -17.37 -8.48
N GLN A 20 -30.57 -16.66 -7.86
CA GLN A 20 -31.67 -15.98 -8.54
C GLN A 20 -31.17 -14.84 -9.46
N LEU A 21 -30.19 -14.05 -9.02
CA LEU A 21 -29.56 -13.02 -9.86
C LEU A 21 -28.77 -13.64 -11.02
N LEU A 22 -28.07 -14.74 -10.76
CA LEU A 22 -27.17 -15.36 -11.75
C LEU A 22 -27.88 -16.34 -12.72
N ARG A 23 -29.00 -16.96 -12.33
CA ARG A 23 -29.72 -17.97 -13.14
C ARG A 23 -31.13 -17.57 -13.53
N ASN A 24 -31.80 -16.72 -12.74
CA ASN A 24 -33.23 -16.43 -12.90
C ASN A 24 -33.49 -14.96 -13.29
N THR A 25 -32.45 -14.19 -13.60
CA THR A 25 -32.55 -12.79 -14.02
C THR A 25 -32.03 -12.66 -15.45
N VAL A 26 -32.82 -12.03 -16.31
CA VAL A 26 -32.38 -11.67 -17.66
C VAL A 26 -31.57 -10.38 -17.54
N ILE A 27 -30.28 -10.43 -17.88
CA ILE A 27 -29.41 -9.27 -17.94
C ILE A 27 -29.32 -8.87 -19.42
N PRO A 28 -29.97 -7.77 -19.84
CA PRO A 28 -30.01 -7.38 -21.24
C PRO A 28 -28.68 -6.77 -21.73
N GLU A 29 -27.84 -6.28 -20.81
CA GLU A 29 -26.53 -5.73 -21.12
C GLU A 29 -25.53 -6.83 -21.51
N ALA A 30 -24.66 -6.54 -22.47
CA ALA A 30 -23.52 -7.40 -22.76
C ALA A 30 -22.52 -7.41 -21.58
N PRO A 31 -21.84 -8.53 -21.33
CA PRO A 31 -20.88 -8.61 -20.24
C PRO A 31 -19.66 -7.71 -20.48
N MET A 32 -19.30 -6.92 -19.48
CA MET A 32 -18.05 -6.16 -19.41
C MET A 32 -17.04 -6.94 -18.56
N PHE A 33 -16.10 -7.64 -19.20
CA PHE A 33 -15.14 -8.53 -18.52
C PHE A 33 -13.97 -7.79 -17.87
N LYS A 34 -13.67 -6.59 -18.38
CA LYS A 34 -12.66 -5.68 -17.85
C LYS A 34 -13.28 -4.30 -17.78
N PRO A 35 -12.89 -3.45 -16.82
CA PRO A 35 -13.33 -2.07 -16.81
C PRO A 35 -13.02 -1.38 -18.15
N GLU A 36 -14.05 -0.78 -18.75
CA GLU A 36 -13.92 0.05 -19.96
C GLU A 36 -14.15 1.51 -19.55
N TYR A 37 -13.15 2.37 -19.79
CA TYR A 37 -13.18 3.77 -19.37
C TYR A 37 -13.37 4.69 -20.60
N PRO A 38 -14.43 5.52 -20.64
CA PRO A 38 -14.58 6.52 -21.70
C PRO A 38 -13.50 7.60 -21.58
N PRO A 39 -13.25 8.39 -22.65
CA PRO A 39 -12.32 9.52 -22.59
C PRO A 39 -12.64 10.45 -21.40
N GLN A 40 -11.60 10.79 -20.64
CA GLN A 40 -11.71 11.67 -19.46
C GLN A 40 -11.18 13.07 -19.79
N GLU A 41 -11.81 14.10 -19.24
CA GLU A 41 -11.29 15.46 -19.31
C GLU A 41 -10.01 15.58 -18.45
N PRO A 42 -9.02 16.40 -18.85
CA PRO A 42 -7.81 16.58 -18.07
C PRO A 42 -8.09 17.17 -16.67
N GLU A 43 -7.49 16.58 -15.63
CA GLU A 43 -7.60 17.10 -14.27
C GLU A 43 -6.83 18.44 -14.13
N PRO A 44 -7.43 19.49 -13.52
CA PRO A 44 -6.75 20.76 -13.32
C PRO A 44 -5.77 20.71 -12.14
N GLY A 45 -4.68 21.47 -12.23
CA GLY A 45 -3.71 21.62 -11.13
C GLY A 45 -2.77 20.42 -10.92
N VAL A 46 -2.73 19.49 -11.86
CA VAL A 46 -1.83 18.33 -11.84
C VAL A 46 -0.59 18.59 -12.70
N VAL A 47 0.49 17.87 -12.39
CA VAL A 47 1.66 17.80 -13.27
C VAL A 47 1.56 16.50 -14.06
N ALA A 48 1.39 16.59 -15.38
CA ALA A 48 1.38 15.42 -16.25
C ALA A 48 2.78 14.78 -16.28
N LEU A 49 2.82 13.47 -16.08
CA LEU A 49 4.04 12.66 -16.17
C LEU A 49 4.06 11.90 -17.49
N ASP A 50 5.26 11.65 -18.00
CA ASP A 50 5.47 10.69 -19.08
C ASP A 50 5.25 9.26 -18.56
N GLU A 51 4.34 8.53 -19.20
CA GLU A 51 3.97 7.16 -18.80
C GLU A 51 5.14 6.19 -19.01
N ASP A 52 5.90 6.40 -20.08
CA ASP A 52 7.10 5.61 -20.43
C ASP A 52 8.38 6.19 -19.80
N GLY A 53 8.25 7.24 -19.00
CA GLY A 53 9.36 7.95 -18.36
C GLY A 53 10.07 7.10 -17.32
N LYS A 54 11.35 7.41 -17.08
CA LYS A 54 12.16 6.68 -16.09
C LYS A 54 11.62 6.91 -14.67
N PRO A 55 11.64 5.87 -13.81
CA PRO A 55 11.17 6.00 -12.42
C PRO A 55 11.86 7.12 -11.64
N GLU A 56 13.16 7.33 -11.86
CA GLU A 56 13.95 8.34 -11.15
C GLU A 56 13.50 9.76 -11.50
N ASP A 57 13.23 10.01 -12.79
CA ASP A 57 12.75 11.31 -13.29
C ASP A 57 11.34 11.60 -12.73
N ARG A 58 10.48 10.57 -12.67
CA ARG A 58 9.13 10.67 -12.08
C ARG A 58 9.19 10.95 -10.58
N VAL A 59 10.14 10.35 -9.86
CA VAL A 59 10.38 10.66 -8.43
C VAL A 59 10.84 12.11 -8.26
N GLU A 60 11.73 12.60 -9.13
CA GLU A 60 12.19 14.01 -9.05
C GLU A 60 11.02 14.99 -9.24
N VAL A 61 10.13 14.73 -10.19
CA VAL A 61 8.92 15.55 -10.38
C VAL A 61 8.00 15.44 -9.17
N ALA A 62 7.78 14.22 -8.64
CA ALA A 62 6.94 14.01 -7.46
C ALA A 62 7.46 14.79 -6.24
N LEU A 63 8.78 14.86 -6.05
CA LEU A 63 9.39 15.65 -4.96
C LEU A 63 9.07 17.15 -5.05
N LYS A 64 8.92 17.70 -6.26
CA LYS A 64 8.55 19.12 -6.48
C LYS A 64 7.09 19.39 -6.14
N CYS A 65 6.24 18.36 -6.16
CA CYS A 65 4.82 18.46 -5.80
C CYS A 65 4.58 18.31 -4.29
N LEU A 66 5.57 17.86 -3.51
CA LEU A 66 5.44 17.72 -2.07
C LEU A 66 5.64 19.08 -1.35
N PRO A 67 5.00 19.28 -0.19
CA PRO A 67 5.36 20.39 0.69
C PRO A 67 6.85 20.35 1.04
N GLN A 68 7.43 21.53 1.30
CA GLN A 68 8.83 21.64 1.69
C GLN A 68 9.09 20.78 2.94
N TYR A 69 10.07 19.90 2.84
CA TYR A 69 10.48 19.04 3.95
C TYR A 69 11.17 19.86 5.04
N ASP A 70 10.69 19.73 6.27
CA ASP A 70 11.28 20.35 7.46
C ASP A 70 11.82 19.28 8.42
N PRO A 71 13.15 19.11 8.54
CA PRO A 71 13.74 18.21 9.51
C PRO A 71 13.45 18.63 10.97
N ALA A 72 13.27 19.92 11.23
CA ALA A 72 13.01 20.42 12.57
C ALA A 72 11.63 20.00 13.05
N SER A 73 10.63 19.96 12.16
CA SER A 73 9.32 19.37 12.45
C SER A 73 9.42 17.89 12.83
N CYS A 74 10.51 17.21 12.50
CA CYS A 74 10.75 15.81 12.85
C CYS A 74 11.27 15.63 14.28
N TRP A 75 12.01 16.59 14.81
CA TRP A 75 12.81 16.43 16.03
C TRP A 75 12.58 17.50 17.10
N ASN A 76 11.89 18.61 16.79
CA ASN A 76 11.54 19.63 17.77
C ASN A 76 10.35 19.17 18.62
N GLY A 77 10.62 18.99 19.91
CA GLY A 77 9.68 18.55 20.95
C GLY A 77 8.96 19.69 21.67
N ASP A 78 8.63 20.79 21.00
CA ASP A 78 8.06 21.99 21.66
C ASP A 78 6.52 21.98 21.77
N SER A 79 5.87 20.96 21.22
CA SER A 79 4.46 20.63 21.48
C SER A 79 4.40 19.15 21.78
N THR A 80 3.71 18.75 22.86
CA THR A 80 3.53 17.36 23.31
C THR A 80 3.72 16.36 22.16
N PRO A 81 4.78 15.55 22.17
CA PRO A 81 5.15 14.77 21.00
C PRO A 81 4.01 13.80 20.68
N SER A 82 3.29 14.09 19.59
CA SER A 82 2.31 13.17 19.03
C SER A 82 3.06 12.04 18.36
N PHE A 83 2.65 10.81 18.64
CA PHE A 83 3.16 9.65 17.91
C PHE A 83 2.90 9.83 16.41
N ARG A 84 3.90 9.49 15.59
CA ARG A 84 3.80 9.47 14.14
C ARG A 84 4.76 8.42 13.56
N TYR A 85 4.41 7.90 12.40
CA TYR A 85 5.28 7.01 11.64
C TYR A 85 6.37 7.77 10.88
N TRP A 86 7.48 7.10 10.63
CA TRP A 86 8.56 7.58 9.77
C TRP A 86 8.09 7.65 8.31
N LYS A 87 8.41 8.73 7.62
CA LYS A 87 8.18 8.91 6.18
C LYS A 87 9.40 8.48 5.36
N ILE A 88 9.21 8.23 4.07
CA ILE A 88 10.31 7.93 3.13
C ILE A 88 11.36 9.07 3.14
N LEU A 89 10.92 10.32 3.19
CA LEU A 89 11.82 11.49 3.25
C LEU A 89 12.65 11.53 4.54
N ASP A 90 12.11 11.05 5.65
CA ASP A 90 12.84 10.99 6.93
C ASP A 90 14.03 10.04 6.82
N TYR A 91 13.84 8.86 6.21
CA TYR A 91 14.93 7.91 5.92
C TYR A 91 15.93 8.45 4.90
N ALA A 92 15.44 9.07 3.82
CA ALA A 92 16.31 9.66 2.79
C ALA A 92 17.19 10.77 3.38
N TYR A 93 16.62 11.62 4.23
CA TYR A 93 17.35 12.64 4.96
C TYR A 93 18.36 12.03 5.93
N ALA A 94 17.95 11.05 6.75
CA ALA A 94 18.83 10.38 7.71
C ALA A 94 20.06 9.76 7.05
N ASN A 95 19.89 9.13 5.87
CA ASN A 95 20.98 8.59 5.07
C ASN A 95 21.92 9.67 4.52
N ARG A 96 21.37 10.74 3.95
CA ARG A 96 22.17 11.86 3.41
C ARG A 96 22.98 12.56 4.49
N CYS A 97 22.38 12.76 5.65
CA CYS A 97 23.01 13.39 6.83
C CYS A 97 23.83 12.43 7.69
N LYS A 98 23.99 11.17 7.27
CA LYS A 98 24.80 10.14 7.96
C LYS A 98 24.35 9.84 9.39
N ILE A 99 23.08 10.09 9.71
CA ILE A 99 22.46 9.75 11.00
C ILE A 99 22.18 8.25 11.06
N ALA A 100 21.71 7.67 9.95
CA ALA A 100 21.47 6.23 9.81
C ALA A 100 21.78 5.81 8.37
N THR A 101 22.40 4.65 8.18
CA THR A 101 22.72 4.12 6.84
C THR A 101 21.80 2.94 6.51
N PRO A 102 21.52 2.65 5.22
CA PRO A 102 20.67 1.54 4.82
C PRO A 102 21.08 0.19 5.44
N PRO A 103 22.37 -0.18 5.52
CA PRO A 103 22.77 -1.42 6.20
C PRO A 103 22.39 -1.44 7.68
N VAL A 104 22.60 -0.34 8.42
CA VAL A 104 22.23 -0.28 9.85
C VAL A 104 20.73 -0.43 10.05
N VAL A 105 19.93 0.18 9.17
CA VAL A 105 18.46 0.04 9.20
C VAL A 105 18.05 -1.39 8.85
N ALA A 106 18.70 -2.02 7.86
CA ALA A 106 18.43 -3.39 7.46
C ALA A 106 18.70 -4.37 8.60
N GLU A 107 19.89 -4.35 9.21
CA GLU A 107 20.25 -5.21 10.35
C GLU A 107 19.26 -5.07 11.52
N HIS A 108 18.80 -3.85 11.78
CA HIS A 108 17.79 -3.61 12.81
C HIS A 108 16.45 -4.27 12.48
N ILE A 109 15.99 -4.18 11.23
CA ILE A 109 14.75 -4.83 10.78
C ILE A 109 14.89 -6.36 10.86
N ILE A 110 16.02 -6.91 10.42
CA ILE A 110 16.31 -8.36 10.48
C ILE A 110 16.23 -8.85 11.92
N SER A 111 16.91 -8.17 12.84
CA SER A 111 16.91 -8.51 14.25
C SER A 111 15.50 -8.53 14.85
N ILE A 112 14.64 -7.58 14.48
CA ILE A 112 13.23 -7.56 14.92
C ILE A 112 12.48 -8.77 14.33
N ILE A 113 12.61 -9.03 13.03
CA ILE A 113 11.92 -10.15 12.39
C ILE A 113 12.31 -11.48 13.06
N GLU A 114 13.61 -11.71 13.29
CA GLU A 114 14.13 -12.90 13.96
C GLU A 114 13.65 -13.04 15.41
N GLU A 115 13.56 -11.93 16.15
CA GLU A 115 13.06 -11.97 17.53
C GLU A 115 11.60 -12.44 17.58
N PHE A 116 10.77 -11.98 16.65
CA PHE A 116 9.33 -12.29 16.64
C PHE A 116 8.99 -13.60 15.93
N SER A 117 9.77 -14.03 14.93
CA SER A 117 9.58 -15.33 14.27
C SER A 117 9.82 -16.51 15.21
N ASN A 118 10.66 -16.32 16.23
CA ASN A 118 10.97 -17.34 17.24
C ASN A 118 9.93 -17.42 18.38
N LYS A 119 8.90 -16.56 18.40
CA LYS A 119 7.83 -16.58 19.42
C LYS A 119 6.77 -17.64 19.11
N LYS A 120 6.12 -18.19 20.15
CA LYS A 120 5.03 -19.18 20.04
C LYS A 120 3.67 -18.58 20.46
N PRO A 121 2.60 -18.71 19.67
CA PRO A 121 2.57 -19.27 18.31
C PRO A 121 3.33 -18.38 17.32
N PRO A 122 3.94 -18.95 16.26
CA PRO A 122 4.60 -18.15 15.24
C PRO A 122 3.54 -17.27 14.56
N THR A 123 3.71 -15.96 14.68
CA THR A 123 2.93 -14.95 13.96
C THR A 123 3.88 -14.30 12.97
N THR A 124 4.02 -14.91 11.80
CA THR A 124 4.96 -14.47 10.76
C THR A 124 4.40 -13.29 10.00
N PHE A 125 5.18 -12.21 9.88
CA PHE A 125 4.87 -11.08 9.00
C PHE A 125 5.30 -11.37 7.55
N VAL A 126 6.28 -12.24 7.35
CA VAL A 126 6.88 -12.57 6.06
C VAL A 126 6.95 -14.10 5.90
N ASP A 127 6.54 -14.62 4.75
CA ASP A 127 6.60 -16.06 4.44
C ASP A 127 7.95 -16.50 3.87
N PHE A 128 8.67 -15.59 3.19
CA PHE A 128 10.01 -15.82 2.65
C PHE A 128 10.93 -14.64 2.99
N PHE A 129 11.97 -14.91 3.77
CA PHE A 129 12.99 -13.93 4.15
C PHE A 129 14.38 -14.52 3.89
N GLN A 130 15.18 -13.83 3.07
CA GLN A 130 16.58 -14.17 2.84
C GLN A 130 17.45 -13.08 3.46
N PRO A 131 18.10 -13.36 4.60
CA PRO A 131 19.07 -12.45 5.21
C PRO A 131 20.31 -12.24 4.33
#